data_AF-A0A0G1Q642-F1
#
_entry.id   AF-A0A0G1Q642-F1
#
_cell.length_a   1.000
_cell.length_b   1.000
_cell.length_c   1.000
_cell.angle_alpha   90.00
_cell.angle_beta   90.00
_cell.angle_gamma   90.00
#
_symmetry.space_group_name_H-M   'P 1'
#
loop_
_entity.id
_entity.type
_entity.pdbx_description
1 polymer ?
#
loop_
_entity_poly.entity_id
_entity_poly.type
_entity_poly.pdbx_seq_one_letter_code
_entity_poly.pdbx_strand_id
1 'polypeptide(L)'
;EWEVKAPDMNPMVSDQSELADMFEELETQTGLEAQLEERLKHVNGALKRIEEDRFGKCSVCGKSIEEKRLDANPFAETCIKHMAR
;
A
#
# COMPACT_ATOMS: atom_id res chain seq x y z
N GLU A 1 7.14 -12.59 0.41
CA GLU A 1 6.11 -11.75 -0.23
C GLU A 1 4.78 -12.42 0.08
N TRP A 2 3.77 -11.64 0.46
CA TRP A 2 2.41 -12.19 0.62
C TRP A 2 1.81 -12.31 -0.78
N GLU A 3 1.02 -13.35 -1.01
CA GLU A 3 0.44 -13.63 -2.32
C GLU A 3 -1.01 -14.09 -2.12
N VAL A 4 -1.97 -13.43 -2.77
CA VAL A 4 -3.35 -13.88 -2.81
C VAL A 4 -3.42 -15.21 -3.53
N LYS A 5 -3.89 -16.25 -2.83
CA LYS A 5 -4.07 -17.57 -3.42
C LYS A 5 -5.38 -17.58 -4.19
N ALA A 6 -5.29 -17.90 -5.48
CA ALA A 6 -6.47 -18.18 -6.27
C ALA A 6 -7.33 -19.25 -5.55
N PRO A 7 -8.66 -19.08 -5.53
CA PRO A 7 -9.53 -20.05 -4.90
C PRO A 7 -9.41 -21.40 -5.63
N ASP A 8 -9.61 -22.49 -4.91
CA ASP A 8 -9.54 -23.84 -5.48
C ASP A 8 -10.68 -24.03 -6.48
N MET A 9 -10.36 -23.88 -7.77
CA MET A 9 -11.26 -24.08 -8.90
C MET A 9 -11.50 -25.58 -9.14
N ASN A 10 -11.99 -26.27 -8.11
CA ASN A 10 -12.40 -27.67 -8.23
C ASN A 10 -13.53 -27.74 -9.28
N PRO A 11 -13.46 -28.61 -10.31
CA PRO A 11 -14.49 -28.73 -11.34
C PRO A 11 -15.87 -29.20 -10.84
N MET A 12 -16.08 -29.31 -9.52
CA MET A 12 -17.36 -29.65 -8.87
C MET A 12 -18.13 -28.44 -8.32
N VAL A 13 -17.74 -27.19 -8.63
CA VAL A 13 -18.65 -26.04 -8.38
C VAL A 13 -19.85 -26.19 -9.32
N SER A 14 -20.93 -26.77 -8.81
CA SER A 14 -22.10 -27.12 -9.62
C SER A 14 -23.00 -25.93 -9.90
N ASP A 15 -22.82 -24.83 -9.16
CA ASP A 15 -23.64 -23.62 -9.24
C ASP A 15 -22.83 -22.44 -9.80
N GLN A 16 -23.40 -21.77 -10.81
CA GLN A 16 -22.81 -20.56 -11.39
C GLN A 16 -22.75 -19.40 -10.40
N SER A 17 -23.66 -19.37 -9.42
CA SER A 17 -23.64 -18.37 -8.36
C SER A 17 -22.44 -18.53 -7.43
N GLU A 18 -22.08 -19.76 -7.04
CA GLU A 18 -20.88 -20.01 -6.22
C GLU A 18 -19.59 -19.61 -6.95
N LEU A 19 -19.51 -19.85 -8.27
CA LEU A 19 -18.39 -19.37 -9.09
C LEU A 19 -18.30 -17.84 -9.10
N ALA A 20 -19.44 -17.14 -9.24
CA ALA A 20 -19.46 -15.68 -9.24
C ALA A 20 -18.95 -15.10 -7.92
N ASP A 21 -19.38 -15.66 -6.78
CA ASP A 21 -18.94 -15.24 -5.44
C ASP A 21 -17.42 -15.43 -5.27
N MET A 22 -16.87 -16.56 -5.76
CA MET A 22 -15.42 -16.82 -5.70
C MET A 22 -14.61 -15.81 -6.53
N PHE A 23 -15.11 -15.40 -7.69
CA PHE A 23 -14.44 -14.39 -8.51
C PHE A 23 -14.50 -13.00 -7.86
N GLU A 24 -15.64 -12.62 -7.28
CA GLU A 24 -15.79 -11.34 -6.58
C GLU A 24 -14.83 -11.25 -5.37
N GLU A 25 -14.73 -12.33 -4.58
CA GLU A 25 -13.79 -12.42 -3.46
C GLU A 25 -12.34 -12.30 -3.95
N LEU A 26 -11.97 -13.00 -5.04
CA LEU A 26 -10.62 -12.93 -5.60
C LEU A 26 -10.28 -11.50 -6.06
N GLU A 27 -11.17 -10.84 -6.81
CA GLU A 27 -10.96 -9.46 -7.26
C GLU A 27 -10.76 -8.51 -6.08
N THR A 28 -11.57 -8.67 -5.02
CA THR A 28 -11.47 -7.88 -3.80
C THR A 28 -10.13 -8.10 -3.11
N GLN A 29 -9.70 -9.36 -2.95
CA GLN A 29 -8.44 -9.70 -2.30
C GLN A 29 -7.23 -9.19 -3.08
N THR A 30 -7.21 -9.36 -4.40
CA THR A 30 -6.13 -8.85 -5.26
C THR A 30 -6.05 -7.32 -5.23
N GLY A 31 -7.20 -6.62 -5.21
CA GLY A 31 -7.23 -5.17 -5.06
C GLY A 31 -6.65 -4.70 -3.72
N LEU A 32 -6.97 -5.40 -2.63
CA LEU A 32 -6.43 -5.11 -1.30
C LEU A 32 -4.93 -5.39 -1.23
N GLU A 33 -4.46 -6.47 -1.83
CA GLU A 33 -3.05 -6.81 -1.91
C GLU A 33 -2.22 -5.71 -2.55
N ALA A 34 -2.61 -5.24 -3.73
CA ALA A 34 -1.89 -4.17 -4.41
C ALA A 34 -1.77 -2.89 -3.53
N GLN A 35 -2.85 -2.53 -2.82
CA GLN A 35 -2.84 -1.38 -1.90
C GLN A 35 -1.91 -1.59 -0.70
N LEU A 36 -1.91 -2.81 -0.14
CA LEU A 36 -1.05 -3.15 1.00
C LEU A 36 0.42 -3.23 0.61
N GLU A 37 0.75 -3.75 -0.57
CA GLU A 37 2.11 -3.76 -1.10
C GLU A 37 2.65 -2.34 -1.33
N GLU A 38 1.85 -1.45 -1.91
CA GLU A 38 2.23 -0.05 -2.08
C GLU A 38 2.50 0.61 -0.72
N ARG A 39 1.61 0.38 0.25
CA ARG A 39 1.80 0.91 1.61
C ARG A 39 3.04 0.34 2.29
N LEU A 40 3.31 -0.95 2.13
CA LEU A 40 4.51 -1.61 2.64
C LEU A 40 5.77 -0.98 2.02
N LYS A 41 5.76 -0.72 0.71
CA LYS A 41 6.84 -0.02 0.02
C LYS A 41 7.11 1.36 0.61
N HIS A 42 6.06 2.14 0.90
CA HIS A 42 6.21 3.45 1.54
C HIS A 42 6.77 3.34 2.97
N VAL A 43 6.32 2.37 3.76
CA VAL A 43 6.85 2.11 5.11
C VAL A 43 8.33 1.74 5.05
N ASN A 44 8.71 0.80 4.18
CA ASN A 44 10.11 0.42 3.98
C ASN A 44 10.98 1.60 3.51
N GLY A 45 10.45 2.45 2.62
CA GLY A 45 11.11 3.69 2.20
C GLY A 45 11.27 4.70 3.34
N ALA A 46 10.32 4.78 4.26
CA ALA A 46 10.43 5.61 5.46
C ALA A 46 11.47 5.07 6.45
N LEU A 47 11.49 3.75 6.69
CA LEU A 47 12.50 3.09 7.53
C LEU A 47 13.91 3.31 6.99
N LYS A 48 14.12 3.13 5.69
CA LYS A 48 15.41 3.42 5.04
C LYS A 48 15.84 4.88 5.23
N ARG A 49 14.91 5.84 5.16
CA ARG A 49 15.21 7.25 5.43
C ARG A 49 15.60 7.51 6.88
N ILE A 50 15.08 6.74 7.83
CA ILE A 50 15.51 6.80 9.25
C ILE A 50 16.96 6.33 9.37
N GLU A 51 17.30 5.19 8.75
CA GLU A 51 18.67 4.67 8.74
C GLU A 51 19.67 5.65 8.11
N GLU A 52 19.24 6.41 7.11
CA GLU A 52 20.06 7.41 6.41
C GLU A 52 20.04 8.81 7.06
N ASP A 53 19.36 9.01 8.20
CA ASP A 53 19.18 10.33 8.86
C ASP A 53 18.53 11.41 7.95
N ARG A 54 17.66 10.96 7.05
CA ARG A 54 16.86 11.78 6.12
C ARG A 54 15.37 11.74 6.42
N PHE A 55 14.96 11.08 7.49
CA PHE A 55 13.57 11.05 7.92
C PHE A 55 13.06 12.46 8.19
N GLY A 56 11.80 12.73 7.82
CA GLY A 56 11.19 14.04 7.97
C GLY A 56 11.77 15.13 7.04
N LYS A 57 12.54 14.80 6.00
CA LYS A 57 12.96 15.75 4.96
C LYS A 57 12.21 15.51 3.65
N CYS A 58 11.74 16.59 3.02
CA CYS A 58 11.04 16.53 1.75
C CYS A 58 11.99 16.10 0.63
N SER A 59 11.60 15.09 -0.14
CA SER A 59 12.38 14.56 -1.27
C SER A 59 12.60 15.57 -2.41
N VAL A 60 11.72 16.57 -2.55
CA VAL A 60 11.77 17.57 -3.63
C VAL A 60 12.63 18.78 -3.26
N CYS A 61 12.47 19.34 -2.06
CA CYS A 61 13.14 20.59 -1.67
C CYS A 61 14.13 20.46 -0.52
N GLY A 62 14.27 19.28 0.08
CA GLY A 62 15.19 19.00 1.19
C GLY A 62 14.82 19.64 2.53
N LYS A 63 13.75 20.43 2.60
CA LYS A 63 13.28 21.08 3.84
C LYS A 63 12.57 20.08 4.75
N SER A 64 12.52 20.37 6.05
CA SER A 64 11.74 19.59 7.00
C SER A 64 10.26 19.52 6.60
N ILE A 65 9.69 18.34 6.72
CA ILE A 65 8.26 18.08 6.55
C ILE A 65 7.55 18.55 7.81
N GLU A 66 6.37 19.13 7.65
CA GLU A 66 5.56 19.64 8.74
C GLU A 66 5.18 18.51 9.72
N GLU A 67 5.37 18.72 11.03
CA GLU A 67 5.14 17.70 12.07
C GLU A 67 3.73 17.11 12.00
N LYS A 68 2.70 17.97 11.91
CA LYS A 68 1.30 17.55 11.76
C LYS A 68 1.05 16.63 10.55
N ARG A 69 1.89 16.72 9.50
CA ARG A 69 1.81 15.84 8.33
C ARG A 69 2.44 14.49 8.61
N LEU A 70 3.57 14.46 9.32
CA LEU A 70 4.20 13.21 9.76
C LEU A 70 3.32 12.49 10.80
N ASP A 71 2.63 13.22 11.67
CA ASP A 71 1.66 12.63 12.61
C ASP A 71 0.49 11.95 11.90
N ALA A 72 -0.03 12.58 10.83
CA ALA A 72 -1.11 12.02 10.03
C ALA A 72 -0.63 10.90 9.09
N ASN A 73 0.56 11.05 8.52
CA ASN A 73 1.19 10.08 7.63
C ASN A 73 2.73 10.02 7.89
N PRO A 74 3.20 9.07 8.71
CA PRO A 74 4.61 8.95 9.08
C PRO A 74 5.54 8.62 7.90
N PHE A 75 5.00 8.05 6.82
CA PHE A 75 5.78 7.70 5.63
C PHE A 75 5.76 8.78 4.56
N ALA A 76 5.21 9.98 4.84
CA ALA A 76 5.19 11.09 3.89
C ALA A 76 6.59 11.41 3.33
N GLU A 77 6.70 11.50 2.00
CA GLU A 77 7.94 11.80 1.29
C GLU A 77 8.12 13.30 0.98
N THR A 78 7.03 14.05 0.96
CA THR A 78 7.02 15.46 0.56
C THR A 78 6.38 16.34 1.62
N CYS A 79 6.77 17.63 1.67
CA CYS A 79 6.09 18.64 2.47
C CYS A 79 4.73 19.02 1.84
N ILE A 80 3.89 19.74 2.59
CA ILE A 80 2.54 20.13 2.14
C ILE A 80 2.59 20.88 0.79
N LYS A 81 3.62 21.70 0.55
CA LYS A 81 3.80 22.46 -0.70
C LYS A 81 4.03 21.58 -1.93
N HIS A 82 4.64 20.40 -1.75
CA HIS A 82 4.95 19.46 -2.82
C HIS A 82 4.12 18.17 -2.70
N MET A 83 3.00 18.24 -1.98
CA MET A 83 2.03 17.16 -1.99
C MET A 83 1.40 17.09 -3.39
N ALA A 84 1.55 15.94 -4.07
CA ALA A 84 0.75 15.66 -5.26
C ALA A 84 -0.73 15.61 -4.84
N ARG A 85 -1.58 16.29 -5.60
CA ARG A 85 -3.03 16.26 -5.40
C ARG A 85 -3.62 14.94 -5.87
#